data_AF-A0A2L0N5B0-F1
#
_entry.id   AF-A0A2L0N5B0-F1
#
_cell.length_a   1.000
_cell.length_b   1.000
_cell.length_c   1.000
_cell.angle_alpha   90.00
_cell.angle_beta   90.00
_cell.angle_gamma   90.00
#
_symmetry.space_group_name_H-M   'P 1'
#
loop_
_entity.id
_entity.type
_entity.pdbx_description
1 polymer ?
#
loop_
_entity_poly.entity_id
_entity_poly.type
_entity_poly.pdbx_seq_one_letter_code
_entity_poly.pdbx_strand_id
1 'polypeptide(L)'
;MALLFVIEGTAAADKLGPAPTWWLIAATAVLGGAGFLVTFRSWTTVGAEGITICWGIGRGRTYPWKEIRWIDVRDGSNAMETSRAVRMFLASGRRRSLPGLMHSDTYPAPDFDEQFHRVVNWWELSTDPADRVQPRKQFRDRLTPTVVGIVLTLLITVVVGLVVLAQS
;
A
#
# COMPACT_ATOMS: atom_id res chain seq x y z
N MET A 1 -7.87 16.15 -13.39
CA MET A 1 -7.44 14.73 -13.46
C MET A 1 -8.55 13.83 -13.98
N ALA A 2 -9.68 13.67 -13.28
CA ALA A 2 -10.79 12.82 -13.76
C ALA A 2 -11.34 13.21 -15.15
N LEU A 3 -11.46 14.52 -15.41
CA LEU A 3 -11.96 15.05 -16.69
C LEU A 3 -11.02 14.77 -17.88
N LEU A 4 -9.70 14.70 -17.64
CA LEU A 4 -8.71 14.36 -18.66
C LEU A 4 -8.79 12.87 -19.03
N PHE A 5 -8.99 11.99 -18.05
CA PHE A 5 -9.24 10.56 -18.28
C PHE A 5 -10.54 10.31 -19.07
N VAL A 6 -11.58 11.12 -18.83
CA VAL A 6 -12.84 11.01 -19.58
C VAL A 6 -12.65 11.42 -21.03
N ILE A 7 -11.92 12.51 -21.29
CA ILE A 7 -11.67 13.00 -22.65
C ILE A 7 -10.70 12.09 -23.42
N GLU A 8 -9.65 11.57 -22.79
CA GLU A 8 -8.78 10.56 -23.40
C GLU A 8 -9.53 9.24 -23.65
N GLY A 9 -10.43 8.85 -22.74
CA GLY A 9 -11.27 7.67 -22.89
C GLY A 9 -12.26 7.76 -24.05
N THR A 10 -12.88 8.92 -24.26
CA THR A 10 -13.81 9.12 -25.39
C THR A 10 -13.09 9.26 -26.72
N ALA A 11 -11.95 9.95 -26.78
CA ALA A 11 -11.14 10.06 -28.00
C ALA A 11 -10.50 8.71 -28.41
N ALA A 12 -10.16 7.85 -27.44
CA ALA A 12 -9.70 6.49 -27.68
C ALA A 12 -10.83 5.60 -28.22
N ALA A 13 -12.05 5.72 -27.70
CA ALA A 13 -13.20 4.92 -28.12
C ALA A 13 -13.59 5.14 -29.60
N ASP A 14 -13.49 6.39 -30.08
CA ASP A 14 -13.82 6.74 -31.47
C ASP A 14 -12.83 6.16 -32.50
N LYS A 15 -11.57 5.88 -32.11
CA LYS A 15 -10.56 5.28 -33.00
C LYS A 15 -10.37 3.77 -32.81
N LEU A 16 -10.61 3.24 -31.63
CA LEU A 16 -10.41 1.82 -31.30
C LEU A 16 -11.66 0.97 -31.58
N GLY A 17 -12.85 1.58 -31.55
CA GLY A 17 -14.13 0.87 -31.69
C GLY A 17 -14.66 0.32 -30.35
N PRO A 18 -15.91 -0.19 -30.34
CA PRO A 18 -16.61 -0.56 -29.11
C PRO A 18 -15.98 -1.75 -28.39
N ALA A 19 -15.41 -2.72 -29.12
CA ALA A 19 -14.82 -3.92 -28.55
C ALA A 19 -13.61 -3.65 -27.63
N PRO A 20 -12.56 -2.92 -28.04
CA PRO A 20 -11.43 -2.60 -27.16
C PRO A 20 -11.81 -1.67 -26.00
N THR A 21 -12.78 -0.78 -26.20
CA THR A 21 -13.32 0.07 -25.11
C THR A 21 -13.93 -0.79 -23.99
N TRP A 22 -14.73 -1.80 -24.34
CA TRP A 22 -15.27 -2.76 -23.39
C TRP A 22 -14.20 -3.59 -22.69
N TRP A 23 -13.15 -4.02 -23.41
CA TRP A 23 -12.02 -4.72 -22.82
C TRP A 23 -11.25 -3.87 -21.80
N LEU A 24 -11.07 -2.57 -22.05
CA LEU A 24 -10.44 -1.65 -21.10
C LEU A 24 -11.28 -1.45 -19.84
N ILE A 25 -12.59 -1.29 -19.99
CA ILE A 25 -13.51 -1.19 -18.86
C ILE A 25 -13.49 -2.48 -18.04
N ALA A 26 -13.60 -3.63 -18.69
CA ALA A 26 -13.56 -4.94 -18.04
C ALA A 26 -12.22 -5.17 -17.31
N ALA A 27 -11.10 -4.86 -17.95
CA ALA A 27 -9.77 -4.98 -17.33
C ALA A 27 -9.62 -4.07 -16.11
N THR A 28 -10.11 -2.82 -16.19
CA THR A 28 -10.09 -1.87 -15.08
C THR A 28 -10.96 -2.35 -13.92
N ALA A 29 -12.16 -2.85 -14.21
CA ALA A 29 -13.06 -3.41 -13.21
C ALA A 29 -12.47 -4.64 -12.52
N VAL A 30 -11.83 -5.54 -13.27
CA VAL A 30 -11.15 -6.72 -12.72
C VAL A 30 -9.97 -6.33 -11.83
N LEU A 31 -9.11 -5.40 -12.29
CA LEU A 31 -7.97 -4.92 -11.50
C LEU A 31 -8.42 -4.17 -10.25
N GLY A 32 -9.43 -3.31 -10.36
CA GLY A 32 -10.02 -2.60 -9.23
C GLY A 32 -10.66 -3.55 -8.22
N GLY A 33 -11.46 -4.51 -8.69
CA GLY A 33 -12.06 -5.53 -7.84
C GLY A 33 -11.03 -6.43 -7.15
N ALA A 34 -9.99 -6.85 -7.86
CA ALA A 34 -8.90 -7.64 -7.28
C ALA A 34 -8.13 -6.84 -6.21
N GLY A 35 -7.83 -5.57 -6.48
CA GLY A 35 -7.18 -4.68 -5.52
C GLY A 35 -8.04 -4.47 -4.27
N PHE A 36 -9.34 -4.25 -4.44
CA PHE A 36 -10.28 -4.09 -3.34
C PHE A 36 -10.37 -5.35 -2.47
N LEU A 37 -10.46 -6.53 -3.08
CA LEU A 37 -10.48 -7.81 -2.36
C LEU A 37 -9.22 -8.06 -1.55
N VAL A 38 -8.04 -7.72 -2.10
CA VAL A 38 -6.76 -7.86 -1.39
C VAL A 38 -6.73 -6.95 -0.17
N THR A 39 -7.18 -5.71 -0.29
CA THR A 39 -7.24 -4.75 0.83
C THR A 39 -8.23 -5.21 1.90
N PHE A 40 -9.45 -5.60 1.52
CA PHE A 40 -10.48 -6.04 2.48
C PHE A 40 -10.11 -7.31 3.23
N ARG A 41 -9.32 -8.19 2.61
CA ARG A 41 -8.90 -9.45 3.21
C ARG A 41 -7.54 -9.34 3.91
N SER A 42 -6.95 -8.15 3.92
CA SER A 42 -5.73 -7.90 4.68
C SER A 42 -6.05 -7.67 6.15
N TRP A 43 -5.28 -8.28 7.04
CA TRP A 43 -5.48 -8.19 8.47
C TRP A 43 -4.17 -8.33 9.22
N THR A 44 -4.15 -7.87 10.46
CA THR A 44 -3.02 -8.00 11.38
C THR A 44 -3.54 -8.51 12.71
N THR A 45 -2.87 -9.52 13.26
CA THR A 45 -3.18 -10.05 14.59
C THR A 45 -1.91 -10.05 15.41
N VAL A 46 -2.01 -9.53 16.62
CA VAL A 46 -0.92 -9.48 17.59
C VAL A 46 -1.18 -10.54 18.64
N GLY A 47 -0.20 -11.40 18.89
CA GLY A 47 -0.30 -12.47 19.86
C GLY A 47 1.00 -12.70 20.62
N ALA A 48 1.00 -13.71 21.48
CA ALA A 48 2.13 -14.05 22.35
C ALA A 48 3.42 -14.33 21.56
N GLU A 49 3.29 -15.04 20.44
CA GLU A 49 4.43 -15.41 19.59
C GLU A 49 5.01 -14.24 18.80
N GLY A 50 4.19 -13.22 18.48
CA GLY A 50 4.59 -12.12 17.60
C GLY A 50 3.43 -11.48 16.85
N ILE A 51 3.76 -10.80 15.75
CA ILE A 51 2.80 -10.13 14.86
C ILE A 51 2.55 -11.00 13.64
N THR A 52 1.29 -11.39 13.43
CA THR A 52 0.86 -12.12 12.23
C THR A 52 0.21 -11.15 11.25
N ILE A 53 0.70 -11.16 10.01
CA ILE A 53 0.20 -10.28 8.95
C ILE A 53 -0.30 -11.11 7.78
N CYS A 54 -1.49 -10.78 7.30
CA CYS A 54 -2.02 -11.28 6.03
C CYS A 54 -2.25 -10.11 5.06
N TRP A 55 -1.75 -10.24 3.82
CA TRP A 55 -1.92 -9.26 2.74
C TRP A 55 -2.94 -9.75 1.71
N GLY A 56 -4.14 -10.09 2.16
CA GLY A 56 -5.22 -10.52 1.28
C GLY A 56 -5.36 -12.04 1.21
N ILE A 57 -5.09 -12.63 0.04
CA ILE A 57 -5.37 -14.05 -0.23
C ILE A 57 -4.14 -14.90 0.11
N GLY A 58 -4.16 -15.55 1.28
CA GLY A 58 -3.13 -16.50 1.67
C GLY A 58 -3.13 -16.83 3.17
N ARG A 59 -2.15 -17.63 3.60
CA ARG A 59 -1.83 -17.81 5.02
C ARG A 59 -1.05 -16.59 5.51
N GLY A 60 -1.51 -16.00 6.61
CA GLY A 60 -0.78 -14.94 7.28
C GLY A 60 0.60 -15.42 7.71
N ARG A 61 1.60 -14.54 7.64
CA ARG A 61 2.95 -14.82 8.12
C ARG A 61 3.13 -14.23 9.50
N THR A 62 3.51 -15.08 10.46
CA THR A 62 3.88 -14.66 11.81
C THR A 62 5.33 -14.24 11.86
N TYR A 63 5.58 -13.08 12.45
CA TYR A 63 6.90 -12.52 12.70
C TYR A 63 7.12 -12.51 14.21
N PRO A 64 8.06 -13.32 14.72
CA PRO A 64 8.24 -13.44 16.15
C PRO A 64 8.84 -12.15 16.73
N TRP A 65 8.54 -11.87 18.01
CA TRP A 65 8.98 -10.63 18.68
C TRP A 65 10.50 -10.39 18.57
N LYS A 66 11.30 -11.45 18.73
CA LYS A 66 12.77 -11.42 18.58
C LYS A 66 13.26 -10.95 17.21
N GLU A 67 12.46 -11.11 16.16
CA GLU A 67 12.81 -10.61 14.83
C GLU A 67 12.49 -9.13 14.65
N ILE A 68 11.64 -8.55 15.50
CA ILE A 68 11.16 -7.17 15.38
C ILE A 68 12.09 -6.25 16.18
N ARG A 69 12.83 -5.39 15.47
CA ARG A 69 13.82 -4.47 16.06
C ARG A 69 13.26 -3.10 16.38
N TRP A 70 12.23 -2.68 15.66
CA TRP A 70 11.63 -1.36 15.82
C TRP A 70 10.20 -1.37 15.28
N ILE A 71 9.32 -0.60 15.92
CA ILE A 71 7.97 -0.34 15.45
C ILE A 71 7.78 1.18 15.42
N ASP A 72 7.27 1.70 14.32
CA ASP A 72 7.10 3.14 14.11
C ASP A 72 5.80 3.43 13.36
N VAL A 73 5.27 4.64 13.54
CA VAL A 73 4.15 5.16 12.75
C VAL A 73 4.72 5.97 11.61
N ARG A 74 4.36 5.59 10.38
CA ARG A 74 4.58 6.48 9.24
C ARG A 74 3.37 7.37 9.08
N ASP A 75 3.61 8.66 9.24
CA ASP A 75 2.70 9.68 8.73
C ASP A 75 2.98 9.91 7.24
N GLY A 76 1.93 9.83 6.45
CA GLY A 76 1.91 10.21 5.04
C GLY A 76 0.86 11.29 4.87
N SER A 77 1.29 12.52 4.65
CA SER A 77 0.40 13.60 4.24
C SER A 77 0.49 13.80 2.73
N ASN A 78 -0.68 13.83 2.10
CA ASN A 78 -0.86 14.28 0.73
C ASN A 78 -1.62 15.62 0.80
N ALA A 79 -1.67 16.38 -0.31
CA ALA A 79 -2.34 17.69 -0.34
C ALA A 79 -3.84 17.68 0.07
N MET A 80 -4.45 16.50 0.19
CA MET A 80 -5.88 16.31 0.44
C MET A 80 -6.20 15.31 1.57
N GLU A 81 -5.21 14.58 2.09
CA GLU A 81 -5.45 13.48 3.04
C GLU A 81 -4.23 13.20 3.91
N THR A 82 -4.47 12.96 5.20
CA THR A 82 -3.47 12.43 6.13
C THR A 82 -3.71 10.94 6.35
N SER A 83 -2.65 10.16 6.20
CA SER A 83 -2.64 8.72 6.45
C SER A 83 -1.58 8.38 7.49
N ARG A 84 -1.94 7.54 8.46
CA ARG A 84 -1.05 7.02 9.51
C ARG A 84 -1.01 5.52 9.40
N ALA A 85 0.18 4.95 9.31
CA ALA A 85 0.34 3.52 9.10
C ALA A 85 1.46 2.95 9.96
N VAL A 86 1.15 1.94 10.76
CA VAL A 86 2.16 1.28 11.60
C VAL A 86 3.05 0.39 10.75
N ARG A 87 4.35 0.44 11.03
CA ARG A 87 5.37 -0.34 10.37
C ARG A 87 6.25 -1.02 11.38
N MET A 88 6.64 -2.25 11.07
CA MET A 88 7.66 -2.97 11.78
C MET A 88 8.92 -3.12 10.94
N PHE A 89 10.05 -3.06 11.63
CA PHE A 89 11.37 -3.25 11.08
C PHE A 89 11.96 -4.53 11.66
N LEU A 90 12.44 -5.38 10.77
CA LEU A 90 12.94 -6.70 11.11
C LEU A 90 14.46 -6.68 11.27
N ALA A 91 15.00 -7.64 12.01
CA ALA A 91 16.44 -7.87 12.17
C ALA A 91 17.14 -8.09 10.82
N SER A 92 16.42 -8.63 9.83
CA SER A 92 16.88 -8.77 8.45
C SER A 92 17.02 -7.45 7.68
N GLY A 93 16.72 -6.30 8.30
CA GLY A 93 16.66 -4.99 7.66
C GLY A 93 15.40 -4.77 6.80
N ARG A 94 14.55 -5.80 6.67
CA ARG A 94 13.28 -5.70 5.93
C ARG A 94 12.24 -4.91 6.72
N ARG A 95 11.31 -4.30 5.99
CA ARG A 95 10.24 -3.46 6.52
C ARG A 95 8.90 -3.99 6.08
N ARG A 96 7.93 -3.93 6.96
CA ARG A 96 6.55 -4.38 6.68
C ARG A 96 5.57 -3.41 7.33
N SER A 97 4.62 -2.93 6.54
CA SER A 97 3.43 -2.26 7.06
C SER A 97 2.49 -3.28 7.70
N LEU A 98 1.73 -2.81 8.69
CA LEU A 98 0.69 -3.58 9.37
C LEU A 98 -0.66 -3.19 8.74
N PRO A 99 -1.21 -3.98 7.80
CA PRO A 99 -2.43 -3.61 7.07
C PRO A 99 -3.68 -3.48 7.97
N GLY A 100 -3.67 -4.07 9.18
CA GLY A 100 -4.74 -3.90 10.18
C GLY A 100 -4.54 -2.74 11.16
N LEU A 101 -3.38 -2.07 11.15
CA LEU A 101 -3.12 -0.87 11.95
C LEU A 101 -2.77 0.29 11.01
N MET A 102 -3.79 0.80 10.34
CA MET A 102 -3.74 2.00 9.52
C MET A 102 -4.94 2.88 9.81
N HIS A 103 -4.75 4.19 9.69
CA HIS A 103 -5.74 5.22 9.85
C HIS A 103 -5.60 6.20 8.69
N SER A 104 -6.71 6.68 8.16
CA SER A 104 -6.73 7.76 7.16
C SER A 104 -8.00 8.56 7.31
N ASP A 105 -8.02 9.79 6.80
CA ASP A 105 -9.22 10.62 6.84
C ASP A 105 -10.40 9.96 6.09
N THR A 106 -10.11 9.21 5.01
CA THR A 106 -11.11 8.45 4.25
C THR A 106 -11.59 7.18 4.98
N TYR A 107 -10.68 6.52 5.71
CA TYR A 107 -10.96 5.31 6.49
C TYR A 107 -10.54 5.53 7.94
N PRO A 108 -11.38 6.18 8.75
CA PRO A 108 -11.04 6.52 10.12
C PRO A 108 -11.01 5.25 10.98
N ALA A 109 -9.92 5.06 11.70
CA ALA A 109 -9.79 4.08 12.78
C ALA A 109 -9.68 4.85 14.11
N PRO A 110 -10.78 4.96 14.90
CA PRO A 110 -10.78 5.74 16.14
C PRO A 110 -9.88 5.11 17.21
N ASP A 111 -9.74 3.79 17.19
CA ASP A 111 -8.97 3.03 18.17
C ASP A 111 -7.49 2.89 17.77
N PHE A 112 -7.04 3.61 16.74
CA PHE A 112 -5.71 3.46 16.16
C PHE A 112 -4.61 3.67 17.20
N ASP A 113 -4.70 4.75 17.98
CA ASP A 113 -3.68 5.10 18.96
C ASP A 113 -3.65 4.07 20.12
N GLU A 114 -4.82 3.61 20.59
CA GLU A 114 -4.90 2.57 21.63
C GLU A 114 -4.29 1.26 21.14
N GLN A 115 -4.65 0.83 19.93
CA GLN A 115 -4.11 -0.40 19.34
C GLN A 115 -2.61 -0.28 19.12
N PHE A 116 -2.13 0.86 18.61
CA PHE A 116 -0.70 1.11 18.43
C PHE A 116 0.06 1.02 19.74
N HIS A 117 -0.38 1.71 20.79
CA HIS A 117 0.25 1.65 22.11
C HIS A 117 0.23 0.23 22.68
N ARG A 118 -0.85 -0.52 22.48
CA ARG A 118 -0.92 -1.92 22.89
C ARG A 118 0.16 -2.76 22.20
N VAL A 119 0.36 -2.60 20.89
CA VAL A 119 1.41 -3.32 20.14
C VAL A 119 2.80 -2.92 20.62
N VAL A 120 3.06 -1.63 20.81
CA VAL A 120 4.35 -1.12 21.27
C VAL A 120 4.67 -1.64 22.67
N ASN A 121 3.73 -1.57 23.61
CA ASN A 121 3.92 -2.07 24.96
C ASN A 121 4.22 -3.58 24.96
N TRP A 122 3.51 -4.36 24.14
CA TRP A 122 3.79 -5.79 23.97
C TRP A 122 5.18 -6.06 23.39
N TRP A 123 5.57 -5.29 22.39
CA TRP A 123 6.89 -5.39 21.78
C TRP A 123 8.00 -5.04 22.79
N GLU A 124 7.84 -3.98 23.56
CA GLU A 124 8.78 -3.59 24.61
C GLU A 124 8.88 -4.66 25.70
N LEU A 125 7.78 -5.23 26.14
CA LEU A 125 7.81 -6.32 27.12
C LEU A 125 8.46 -7.60 26.58
N SER A 126 8.33 -7.86 25.28
CA SER A 126 8.80 -9.10 24.64
C SER A 126 10.20 -9.00 24.04
N THR A 127 10.81 -7.82 24.03
CA THR A 127 12.09 -7.55 23.35
C THR A 127 13.09 -6.90 24.31
N ASP A 128 14.31 -7.46 24.33
CA ASP A 128 15.43 -6.92 25.10
C ASP A 128 15.70 -5.45 24.71
N PRO A 129 15.87 -4.52 25.67
CA PRO A 129 16.25 -3.13 25.38
C PRO A 129 17.45 -2.98 24.44
N ALA A 130 18.46 -3.86 24.52
CA ALA A 130 19.65 -3.83 23.67
C ALA A 130 19.33 -4.11 22.19
N ASP A 131 18.23 -4.81 21.94
CA ASP A 131 17.77 -5.21 20.61
C ASP A 131 16.85 -4.16 19.95
N ARG A 132 16.46 -3.10 20.67
CA ARG A 132 15.55 -2.03 20.19
C ARG A 132 16.30 -0.97 19.38
N VAL A 133 16.83 -1.38 18.23
CA VAL A 133 17.66 -0.51 17.38
C VAL A 133 16.82 0.16 16.30
N GLN A 134 16.76 1.49 16.33
CA GLN A 134 16.09 2.27 15.28
C GLN A 134 16.87 2.16 13.95
N PRO A 135 16.23 1.70 12.87
CA PRO A 135 16.90 1.56 11.57
C PRO A 135 17.07 2.91 10.87
N ARG A 136 18.19 3.05 10.15
CA ARG A 136 18.48 4.24 9.34
C ARG A 136 17.41 4.47 8.27
N LYS A 137 16.99 5.73 8.09
CA LYS A 137 16.09 6.14 7.00
C LYS A 137 16.73 5.81 5.64
N GLN A 138 16.01 5.12 4.77
CA GLN A 138 16.51 4.71 3.44
C GLN A 138 15.95 5.61 2.34
N PHE A 139 16.66 5.72 1.21
CA PHE A 139 16.21 6.49 0.04
C PHE A 139 14.83 6.07 -0.47
N ARG A 140 14.50 4.77 -0.39
CA ARG A 140 13.15 4.26 -0.73
C ARG A 140 12.03 4.85 0.13
N ASP A 141 12.32 5.37 1.33
CA ASP A 141 11.31 6.04 2.15
C ASP A 141 10.85 7.38 1.56
N ARG A 142 11.69 7.98 0.69
CA ARG A 142 11.39 9.23 -0.01
C ARG A 142 10.57 9.00 -1.28
N LEU A 143 10.44 7.77 -1.76
CA LEU A 143 9.55 7.45 -2.88
C LEU A 143 8.12 7.44 -2.36
N THR A 144 7.41 8.54 -2.62
CA THR A 144 5.98 8.67 -2.31
C THR A 144 5.16 7.88 -3.32
N PRO A 145 3.94 7.44 -2.96
CA PRO A 145 2.99 6.83 -3.89
C PRO A 145 2.76 7.72 -5.12
N THR A 146 2.86 9.04 -4.96
CA THR A 146 2.77 10.04 -6.03
C THR A 146 3.86 9.86 -7.08
N VAL A 147 5.12 9.67 -6.68
CA VAL A 147 6.24 9.46 -7.63
C VAL A 147 6.03 8.16 -8.40
N VAL A 148 5.60 7.10 -7.72
CA VAL A 148 5.31 5.81 -8.37
C VAL A 148 4.16 5.97 -9.37
N GLY A 149 3.08 6.66 -8.97
CA GLY A 149 1.93 6.95 -9.83
C GLY A 149 2.31 7.76 -11.06
N ILE A 150 3.11 8.82 -10.91
CA ILE A 150 3.59 9.64 -12.04
C ILE A 150 4.38 8.78 -13.03
N VAL A 151 5.34 7.98 -12.53
CA VAL A 151 6.15 7.09 -13.38
C VAL A 151 5.29 6.07 -14.11
N LEU A 152 4.31 5.46 -13.42
CA LEU A 152 3.37 4.52 -14.02
C LEU A 152 2.52 5.17 -15.11
N THR A 153 1.95 6.34 -14.85
CA THR A 153 1.16 7.09 -15.84
C THR A 153 2.00 7.43 -17.07
N LEU A 154 3.21 7.96 -16.88
CA LEU A 154 4.14 8.26 -17.97
C LEU A 154 4.43 7.02 -18.83
N LEU A 155 4.67 5.89 -18.18
CA LEU A 155 4.97 4.63 -18.86
C LEU A 155 3.76 4.11 -19.64
N ILE A 156 2.55 4.22 -19.07
CA ILE A 156 1.30 3.89 -19.78
C ILE A 156 1.12 4.81 -20.99
N THR A 157 1.29 6.13 -20.84
CA THR A 157 1.17 7.10 -21.94
C THR A 157 2.13 6.79 -23.09
N VAL A 158 3.40 6.47 -22.77
CA VAL A 158 4.40 6.09 -23.78
C VAL A 158 4.01 4.80 -24.51
N VAL A 159 3.59 3.77 -23.77
CA VAL A 159 3.19 2.48 -24.36
C VAL A 159 1.97 2.65 -25.26
N VAL A 160 0.95 3.38 -24.81
CA VAL A 160 -0.24 3.67 -25.61
C VAL A 160 0.13 4.46 -26.87
N GLY A 161 0.97 5.50 -26.74
CA GLY A 161 1.45 6.28 -27.87
C GLY A 161 2.22 5.43 -28.90
N LEU A 162 3.09 4.52 -28.45
CA LEU A 162 3.81 3.60 -29.32
C LEU A 162 2.89 2.61 -30.03
N VAL A 163 1.87 2.08 -29.35
CA VAL A 163 0.88 1.19 -29.95
C VAL A 163 0.08 1.92 -31.04
N VAL A 164 -0.33 3.17 -30.78
CA VAL A 164 -1.04 3.99 -31.77
C VAL A 164 -0.15 4.28 -32.98
N LEU A 165 1.12 4.63 -32.77
CA LEU A 165 2.09 4.87 -33.85
C LEU A 165 2.43 3.60 -34.65
N ALA A 166 2.41 2.42 -34.02
CA ALA A 166 2.65 1.16 -34.71
C ALA A 166 1.44 0.70 -35.55
N GLN A 167 0.26 1.26 -35.30
CA GLN A 167 -0.97 0.98 -36.05
C GLN A 167 -1.28 2.01 -37.15
N SER A 168 -0.51 3.10 -37.22
CA SER A 168 -0.56 4.12 -38.28
C SER A 168 0.47 3.87 -39.37
#